data_AF-A0A2C9WXX4-F1
#
_entry.id   AF-A0A2C9WXX4-F1
#
_cell.length_a   1.000
_cell.length_b   1.000
_cell.length_c   1.000
_cell.angle_alpha   90.00
_cell.angle_beta   90.00
_cell.angle_gamma   90.00
#
_symmetry.space_group_name_H-M   'P 1'
#
loop_
_entity.id
_entity.type
_entity.pdbx_description
1 polymer ?
#
loop_
_entity_poly.entity_id
_entity_poly.type
_entity_poly.pdbx_seq_one_letter_code
_entity_poly.pdbx_strand_id
1 'polypeptide(L)' 'MTTKLNATKTKKVKAVVAQTGVTEAEAVEALEAEEWLESEAVFNIRAEFNANMRKRNEERGLL' A
#
# COMPACT_ATOMS: atom_id res chain seq x y z
N MET A 1 -19.30 -0.07 10.21
CA MET A 1 -18.60 0.53 11.36
C MET A 1 -17.77 1.69 10.85
N THR A 2 -18.03 2.93 11.29
CA THR A 2 -17.24 4.11 10.89
C THR A 2 -16.24 4.43 11.99
N THR A 3 -15.10 3.74 11.99
CA THR A 3 -13.94 4.11 12.82
C THR A 3 -13.41 5.45 12.30
N LYS A 4 -13.73 6.54 13.02
CA LYS A 4 -13.13 7.86 12.75
C LYS A 4 -11.63 7.74 12.99
N LEU A 5 -10.86 7.68 11.91
CA LEU A 5 -9.41 7.83 11.95
C LEU A 5 -9.07 9.19 12.54
N ASN A 6 -8.07 9.25 13.43
CA ASN A 6 -7.58 10.53 13.93
C ASN A 6 -6.86 11.29 12.79
N ALA A 7 -6.66 12.60 12.96
CA ALA A 7 -6.04 13.45 11.93
C ALA A 7 -4.65 12.95 11.46
N THR A 8 -3.85 12.38 12.37
CA THR A 8 -2.54 11.80 12.08
C THR A 8 -2.66 10.56 11.17
N LYS A 9 -3.59 9.67 11.49
CA LYS A 9 -3.86 8.44 10.73
C LYS A 9 -4.41 8.77 9.34
N THR A 10 -5.33 9.72 9.23
CA THR A 10 -5.82 10.21 7.92
C THR A 10 -4.70 10.81 7.08
N LYS A 11 -3.75 11.54 7.68
CA LYS A 11 -2.59 12.08 6.97
C LYS A 11 -1.71 10.96 6.40
N LYS A 12 -1.45 9.91 7.19
CA LYS A 12 -0.69 8.73 6.75
C LYS A 12 -1.38 8.00 5.60
N VAL A 13 -2.69 7.75 5.70
CA VAL A 13 -3.47 7.12 4.61
C VAL A 13 -3.33 7.92 3.32
N LYS A 14 -3.53 9.23 3.36
CA LYS A 14 -3.36 10.10 2.18
C LYS A 14 -1.93 10.09 1.62
N ALA A 15 -0.93 10.04 2.50
CA ALA A 15 0.47 9.98 2.08
C ALA A 15 0.80 8.65 1.38
N VAL A 16 0.31 7.52 1.88
CA VAL A 16 0.47 6.21 1.23
C VAL A 16 -0.21 6.21 -0.13
N VAL A 17 -1.48 6.61 -0.20
CA VAL A 17 -2.26 6.71 -1.46
C VAL A 17 -1.54 7.56 -2.50
N ALA A 18 -1.03 8.73 -2.11
CA ALA A 18 -0.31 9.61 -3.02
C ALA A 18 1.03 9.03 -3.51
N GLN A 19 1.68 8.17 -2.72
CA GLN A 19 2.99 7.59 -3.04
C GLN A 19 2.91 6.28 -3.81
N THR A 20 1.84 5.51 -3.65
CA THR A 20 1.70 4.17 -4.24
C THR A 20 0.58 4.08 -5.27
N GLY A 21 -0.39 5.00 -5.25
CA GLY A 21 -1.53 5.00 -6.16
C GLY A 21 -2.63 3.99 -5.80
N VAL A 22 -2.55 3.32 -4.66
CA VAL A 22 -3.58 2.38 -4.18
C VAL A 22 -4.80 3.13 -3.64
N THR A 23 -5.91 2.42 -3.43
CA THR A 23 -7.12 2.99 -2.83
C THR A 23 -6.92 3.31 -1.34
N GLU A 24 -7.77 4.20 -0.79
CA GLU A 24 -7.72 4.51 0.65
C GLU A 24 -7.94 3.27 1.53
N ALA A 25 -8.76 2.31 1.08
CA ALA A 25 -8.98 1.06 1.81
C ALA A 25 -7.71 0.20 1.87
N GLU A 26 -7.06 -0.02 0.73
CA GLU A 26 -5.79 -0.76 0.66
C GLU A 26 -4.68 -0.06 1.46
N ALA A 27 -4.64 1.27 1.42
CA ALA A 27 -3.69 2.04 2.22
C ALA A 27 -3.94 1.90 3.73
N VAL A 28 -5.20 1.81 4.17
CA VAL A 28 -5.54 1.55 5.59
C VAL A 28 -5.10 0.14 5.97
N GLU A 29 -5.40 -0.87 5.16
CA GLU A 29 -5.01 -2.27 5.44
C GLU A 29 -3.48 -2.42 5.54
N ALA A 30 -2.74 -1.83 4.60
CA ALA A 30 -1.27 -1.85 4.64
C ALA A 30 -0.73 -1.10 5.87
N LEU A 31 -1.31 0.05 6.22
CA LEU A 31 -0.92 0.77 7.44
C LEU A 31 -1.28 -0.01 8.70
N GLU A 32 -2.36 -0.78 8.75
CA GLU A 32 -2.70 -1.62 9.90
C GLU A 32 -1.75 -2.81 10.04
N ALA A 33 -1.37 -3.45 8.94
CA ALA A 33 -0.38 -4.52 8.91
C ALA A 33 1.01 -4.07 9.41
N GLU A 34 1.41 -2.85 9.07
CA GLU A 34 2.73 -2.29 9.42
C GLU A 34 2.68 -1.43 10.69
N GLU A 35 1.72 -1.64 11.59
CA GLU A 35 1.59 -0.89 12.85
C GLU A 35 1.62 0.65 12.69
N TRP A 36 1.02 1.13 11.59
CA TRP A 36 0.94 2.52 11.16
C TRP A 36 2.29 3.14 10.76
N LEU A 37 3.30 2.34 10.41
CA LEU A 37 4.57 2.80 9.85
C LEU A 37 4.41 3.11 8.36
N GLU A 38 4.40 4.40 8.02
CA GLU A 38 4.16 4.86 6.64
C GLU A 38 5.24 4.38 5.66
N SER A 39 6.52 4.43 6.05
CA SER A 39 7.62 4.00 5.21
C SER A 39 7.56 2.52 4.86
N GLU A 40 7.26 1.68 5.85
CA GLU A 40 7.14 0.22 5.68
C GLU A 40 5.93 -0.12 4.80
N ALA A 41 4.79 0.53 5.05
CA ALA A 41 3.59 0.32 4.24
C ALA A 41 3.82 0.68 2.76
N VAL A 42 4.46 1.82 2.49
CA VAL A 42 4.82 2.22 1.12
C VAL A 42 5.82 1.25 0.50
N PHE A 43 6.83 0.81 1.26
CA PHE A 43 7.83 -0.14 0.78
C PHE A 43 7.20 -1.48 0.38
N ASN A 44 6.37 -2.06 1.26
CA ASN A 44 5.74 -3.35 1.01
C ASN A 44 4.76 -3.29 -0.17
N ILE A 45 3.91 -2.26 -0.27
CA ILE A 45 3.02 -2.09 -1.43
C ILE A 45 3.81 -2.06 -2.75
N ARG A 46 4.92 -1.32 -2.80
CA ARG A 46 5.75 -1.24 -4.01
C ARG A 46 6.48 -2.55 -4.30
N ALA A 47 6.94 -3.25 -3.27
CA ALA A 47 7.58 -4.55 -3.39
C ALA A 47 6.60 -5.59 -3.98
N GLU A 48 5.37 -5.63 -3.47
CA GLU A 48 4.31 -6.51 -3.98
C GLU A 48 3.93 -6.16 -5.43
N PHE A 49 3.79 -4.88 -5.75
CA PHE A 49 3.51 -4.46 -7.13
C PHE A 49 4.61 -4.95 -8.10
N ASN A 50 5.87 -4.77 -7.74
CA ASN A 50 7.00 -5.23 -8.55
C ASN A 50 7.04 -6.76 -8.68
N ALA A 51 6.80 -7.49 -7.58
CA ALA A 51 6.73 -8.95 -7.60
C ALA A 51 5.60 -9.46 -8.50
N ASN A 52 4.43 -8.82 -8.43
CA ASN A 52 3.28 -9.15 -9.28
C ASN A 52 3.53 -8.86 -10.76
N MET A 53 4.19 -7.74 -11.09
CA MET A 53 4.58 -7.42 -12.46
C MET A 53 5.61 -8.43 -13.01
N ARG A 54 6.60 -8.80 -12.19
CA ARG A 54 7.58 -9.83 -12.55
C ARG A 54 6.90 -11.16 -12.83
N LYS A 55 6.03 -11.62 -11.91
CA LYS A 55 5.29 -12.88 -12.08
C LYS A 55 4.43 -12.89 -13.34
N ARG A 56 3.72 -11.80 -13.65
CA ARG A 56 2.94 -11.69 -14.89
C ARG A 56 3.82 -11.72 -16.14
N ASN A 57 5.01 -11.14 -16.10
CA ASN A 57 5.93 -11.19 -17.24
C ASN A 57 6.49 -12.61 -17.44
N GLU A 58 6.78 -13.34 -16.35
CA GLU A 58 7.18 -14.75 -16.39
C GLU A 58 6.05 -15.63 -16.97
N GLU A 59 4.81 -15.44 -16.51
CA GLU A 59 3.62 -16.15 -17.03
C GLU A 59 3.33 -15.85 -18.51
N ARG A 60 3.70 -14.66 -18.99
CA ARG A 60 3.56 -14.25 -20.39
C ARG A 60 4.76 -14.61 -21.28
N GLY A 61 5.81 -15.22 -20.72
CA GLY A 61 7.03 -15.57 -21.45
C GLY A 61 7.84 -14.35 -21.92
N LEU A 62 7.75 -13.23 -21.20
CA LEU A 62 8.43 -11.97 -21.51
C LEU A 62 9.71 -11.77 -20.67
N LEU A 63 10.15 -12.81 -19.95
CA LEU A 63 11.37 -12.87 -19.14
C LEU A 63 12.18 -14.11 -19.48
#